data_AF-A0A522F1J0-F1
#
_entry.id   AF-A0A522F1J0-F1
#
_cell.length_a   1.000
_cell.length_b   1.000
_cell.length_c   1.000
_cell.angle_alpha   90.00
_cell.angle_beta   90.00
_cell.angle_gamma   90.00
#
_symmetry.space_group_name_H-M   'P 1'
#
loop_
_entity.id
_entity.type
_entity.pdbx_description
1 polymer ?
#
loop_
_entity_poly.entity_id
_entity_poly.type
_entity_poly.pdbx_seq_one_letter_code
_entity_poly.pdbx_strand_id
1 'polypeptide(L)'
;MNILIKKIALSCIIISLLMTIYAAALPVRADWIDPRQEQFQTPYRGFEAFFPKCPPSRGEVVAYYPTGTHGIPGDFTTHTGADIVYALGNDNFLQCYCPEMGTVGIQVNWLSTGNLTSEEIDKLIQHGWYQIPNGADWGLAAEPYLTYNISRIMCVRPLAPRGWHQ
;
A
#
# COMPACT_ATOMS: atom_id res chain seq x y z
N MET A 1 54.41 -30.54 11.77
CA MET A 1 53.21 -29.73 11.45
C MET A 1 52.19 -29.90 12.56
N ASN A 2 51.94 -28.83 13.31
CA ASN A 2 51.36 -28.86 14.66
C ASN A 2 49.86 -29.24 14.62
N ILE A 3 49.41 -30.15 15.50
CA ILE A 3 48.02 -30.63 15.58
C ILE A 3 47.03 -29.46 15.72
N LEU A 4 47.47 -28.36 16.34
CA LEU A 4 46.71 -27.12 16.48
C LEU A 4 46.32 -26.49 15.13
N ILE A 5 47.22 -26.48 14.15
CA ILE A 5 46.99 -25.87 12.83
C ILE A 5 45.92 -26.67 12.07
N LYS A 6 45.93 -28.01 12.21
CA LYS A 6 44.91 -28.88 11.58
C LYS A 6 43.52 -28.65 12.16
N LYS A 7 43.42 -28.41 13.48
CA LYS A 7 42.13 -28.13 14.15
C LYS A 7 41.53 -26.80 13.73
N ILE A 8 42.36 -25.76 13.59
CA ILE A 8 41.91 -24.42 13.14
C ILE A 8 41.41 -24.48 11.70
N ALA A 9 42.17 -25.15 10.80
CA ALA A 9 41.78 -25.29 9.40
C ALA A 9 40.44 -26.03 9.24
N LEU A 10 40.23 -27.12 10.01
CA LEU A 10 38.98 -27.87 9.97
C LEU A 10 37.78 -27.05 10.49
N SER A 11 37.98 -26.25 11.54
CA SER A 11 36.93 -25.39 12.09
C SER A 11 36.50 -24.31 11.09
N CYS A 12 37.43 -23.67 10.39
CA CYS A 12 37.09 -22.67 9.36
C CYS A 12 36.32 -23.28 8.19
N ILE A 13 36.67 -24.50 7.76
CA ILE A 13 35.95 -25.19 6.69
C ILE A 13 34.51 -25.50 7.11
N ILE A 14 34.30 -25.99 8.34
CA ILE A 14 32.96 -26.30 8.86
C ILE A 14 32.11 -25.03 8.96
N ILE A 15 32.66 -23.92 9.47
CA ILE A 15 31.93 -22.65 9.60
C ILE A 15 31.53 -22.11 8.21
N SER A 16 32.45 -22.13 7.24
CA SER A 16 32.14 -21.69 5.87
C SER A 16 31.05 -22.56 5.21
N LEU A 17 31.06 -23.87 5.46
CA LEU A 17 30.04 -24.79 4.93
C LEU A 17 28.67 -24.56 5.57
N LEU A 18 28.63 -24.28 6.88
CA LEU A 18 27.39 -23.98 7.58
C LEU A 18 26.78 -22.66 7.11
N MET A 19 27.61 -21.64 6.87
CA MET A 19 27.12 -20.35 6.36
C MET A 19 26.56 -20.45 4.94
N THR A 20 27.15 -21.25 4.05
CA THR A 20 26.61 -21.46 2.70
C THR A 20 25.31 -22.26 2.70
N ILE A 21 25.18 -23.28 3.56
CA ILE A 21 23.93 -24.02 3.72
C ILE A 21 22.83 -23.09 4.26
N TYR A 22 23.14 -22.24 5.24
CA TYR A 22 22.15 -21.32 5.81
C TYR A 22 21.67 -20.28 4.79
N ALA A 23 22.57 -19.74 3.96
CA ALA A 23 22.21 -18.78 2.91
C ALA A 23 21.33 -19.40 1.80
N ALA A 24 21.54 -20.68 1.46
CA ALA A 24 20.74 -21.39 0.47
C ALA A 24 19.37 -21.87 1.00
N ALA A 25 19.23 -22.02 2.32
CA ALA A 25 17.98 -22.42 2.96
C ALA A 25 17.05 -21.23 3.27
N LEU A 26 17.54 -20.00 3.16
CA LEU A 26 16.65 -18.84 3.21
C LEU A 26 15.85 -18.81 1.91
N PRO A 27 14.51 -18.94 1.96
CA PRO A 27 13.71 -18.69 0.78
C PRO A 27 13.99 -17.25 0.38
N VAL A 28 14.67 -17.06 -0.75
CA VAL A 28 14.63 -15.78 -1.45
C VAL A 28 13.15 -15.55 -1.68
N ARG A 29 12.56 -14.66 -0.88
CA ARG A 29 11.21 -14.14 -1.10
C ARG A 29 11.31 -13.38 -2.42
N ALA A 30 11.22 -14.13 -3.52
CA ALA A 30 10.84 -13.59 -4.79
C ALA A 30 9.51 -12.90 -4.51
N ASP A 31 9.51 -11.59 -4.70
CA ASP A 31 8.33 -10.78 -4.65
C ASP A 31 7.26 -11.41 -5.52
N TRP A 32 6.29 -12.05 -4.86
CA TRP A 32 5.03 -12.41 -5.48
C TRP A 32 4.34 -11.09 -5.83
N ILE A 33 4.62 -10.58 -7.03
CA ILE A 33 3.66 -9.71 -7.72
C ILE A 33 2.44 -10.61 -7.92
N ASP A 34 1.44 -10.48 -7.04
CA ASP A 34 0.16 -11.17 -7.18
C ASP A 34 -0.46 -10.68 -8.50
N PRO A 35 -0.58 -11.53 -9.53
CA PRO A 35 -1.14 -11.13 -10.82
C PRO A 35 -2.61 -10.68 -10.72
N ARG A 36 -3.27 -10.84 -9.56
CA ARG A 36 -4.59 -10.27 -9.28
C ARG A 36 -4.58 -8.76 -9.04
N GLN A 37 -3.42 -8.12 -8.83
CA GLN A 37 -3.37 -6.68 -8.53
C GLN A 37 -3.40 -5.77 -9.77
N GLU A 38 -3.25 -6.27 -11.00
CA GLU A 38 -3.17 -5.36 -12.15
C GLU A 38 -4.52 -4.93 -12.73
N GLN A 39 -5.62 -5.65 -12.52
CA GLN A 39 -6.93 -5.25 -13.02
C GLN A 39 -8.08 -5.77 -12.13
N PHE A 40 -8.28 -5.15 -10.96
CA PHE A 40 -9.60 -5.18 -10.30
C PHE A 40 -10.55 -4.21 -11.03
N GLN A 41 -10.81 -4.46 -12.32
CA GLN A 41 -12.03 -4.02 -12.97
C GLN A 41 -13.03 -5.14 -12.78
N THR A 42 -13.50 -5.36 -11.54
CA THR A 42 -14.59 -6.32 -11.35
C THR A 42 -15.86 -5.67 -11.83
N PRO A 43 -16.50 -6.18 -12.89
CA PRO A 43 -17.80 -5.69 -13.33
C PRO A 43 -18.83 -6.27 -12.36
N TYR A 44 -18.84 -5.79 -11.10
CA TYR A 44 -19.99 -5.99 -10.25
C TYR A 44 -21.13 -5.22 -10.92
N ARG A 45 -22.13 -5.96 -11.42
CA ARG A 45 -23.26 -5.38 -12.16
C ARG A 45 -23.89 -4.27 -11.32
N GLY A 46 -23.68 -3.02 -11.73
CA GLY A 46 -24.23 -1.83 -11.08
C GLY A 46 -23.17 -0.86 -10.54
N PHE A 47 -21.92 -1.29 -10.40
CA PHE A 47 -20.87 -0.49 -9.77
C PHE A 47 -19.56 -0.55 -10.56
N GLU A 48 -19.27 0.48 -11.36
CA GLU A 48 -18.00 0.65 -12.08
C GLU A 48 -17.12 1.64 -11.31
N ALA A 49 -16.39 1.15 -10.31
CA ALA A 49 -15.28 1.92 -9.74
C ALA A 49 -14.05 1.79 -10.63
N PHE A 50 -13.48 2.94 -10.97
CA PHE A 50 -12.19 3.01 -11.64
C PHE A 50 -11.19 3.76 -10.75
N PHE A 51 -10.14 3.05 -10.32
CA PHE A 51 -9.05 3.62 -9.54
C PHE A 51 -7.78 3.69 -10.40
N PRO A 52 -7.37 4.89 -10.88
CA PRO A 52 -6.10 5.04 -11.56
C PRO A 52 -4.92 4.79 -10.61
N LYS A 53 -3.73 4.52 -11.17
CA LYS A 53 -2.50 4.42 -10.38
C LYS A 53 -2.07 5.81 -9.89
N CYS A 54 -1.61 5.89 -8.65
CA CYS A 54 -0.95 7.09 -8.10
C CYS A 54 0.37 7.44 -8.83
N PRO A 55 0.77 8.72 -8.87
CA PRO A 55 -0.05 9.91 -8.60
C PRO A 55 -1.07 10.09 -9.75
N PRO A 56 -2.34 10.43 -9.46
CA PRO A 56 -3.37 10.41 -10.49
C PRO A 56 -3.21 11.57 -11.46
N SER A 57 -3.41 11.27 -12.73
CA SER A 57 -3.52 12.26 -13.80
C SER A 57 -4.90 12.92 -13.87
N ARG A 58 -5.87 12.49 -13.04
CA ARG A 58 -7.28 12.89 -13.06
C ARG A 58 -7.88 12.77 -11.64
N GLY A 59 -8.51 13.83 -11.15
CA GLY A 59 -9.19 13.89 -9.86
C GLY A 59 -9.11 15.27 -9.22
N GLU A 60 -10.11 15.64 -8.43
CA GLU A 60 -10.09 16.85 -7.61
C GLU A 60 -9.39 16.54 -6.29
N VAL A 61 -8.44 17.37 -5.88
CA VAL A 61 -7.77 17.19 -4.57
C VAL A 61 -8.73 17.61 -3.48
N VAL A 62 -9.07 16.69 -2.58
CA VAL A 62 -9.96 16.95 -1.43
C VAL A 62 -9.19 17.08 -0.12
N ALA A 63 -8.02 16.46 -0.02
CA ALA A 63 -7.10 16.64 1.09
C ALA A 63 -5.66 16.58 0.61
N TYR A 64 -4.79 17.41 1.18
CA TYR A 64 -3.36 17.43 0.88
C TYR A 64 -2.53 17.72 2.12
N TYR A 65 -1.69 16.76 2.49
CA TYR A 65 -0.80 16.84 3.63
C TYR A 65 0.65 16.64 3.15
N PRO A 66 1.42 17.71 2.88
CA PRO A 66 2.75 17.61 2.27
C PRO A 66 3.79 16.93 3.17
N THR A 67 3.54 16.90 4.48
CA THR A 67 4.40 16.34 5.53
C THR A 67 3.53 15.89 6.70
N GLY A 68 4.02 15.00 7.55
CA GLY A 68 3.37 14.63 8.81
C GLY A 68 3.28 13.12 9.01
N THR A 69 2.54 12.73 10.05
CA THR A 69 2.15 11.34 10.30
C THR A 69 0.76 11.10 9.70
N HIS A 70 0.63 10.07 8.88
CA HIS A 70 -0.58 9.77 8.12
C HIS A 70 -1.13 8.39 8.49
N GLY A 71 -2.44 8.23 8.41
CA GLY A 71 -3.10 6.95 8.59
C GLY A 71 -3.25 6.20 7.26
N ILE A 72 -2.95 4.91 7.27
CA ILE A 72 -3.30 3.99 6.17
C ILE A 72 -4.40 3.06 6.69
N PRO A 73 -5.63 3.12 6.14
CA PRO A 73 -6.73 2.25 6.58
C PRO A 73 -6.34 0.77 6.61
N GLY A 74 -6.64 0.08 7.72
CA GLY A 74 -6.29 -1.33 7.90
C GLY A 74 -4.81 -1.61 8.20
N ASP A 75 -3.96 -0.57 8.27
CA ASP A 75 -2.56 -0.66 8.69
C ASP A 75 -2.34 0.20 9.95
N PHE A 76 -1.96 -0.47 11.04
CA PHE A 76 -1.75 0.17 12.34
C PHE A 76 -0.31 0.67 12.55
N THR A 77 0.55 0.56 11.53
CA THR A 77 1.92 1.07 11.61
C THR A 77 1.98 2.58 11.42
N THR A 78 3.05 3.19 11.92
CA THR A 78 3.27 4.63 11.79
C THR A 78 3.85 4.95 10.42
N HIS A 79 3.18 5.83 9.69
CA HIS A 79 3.58 6.29 8.37
C HIS A 79 3.92 7.78 8.42
N THR A 80 5.17 8.15 8.13
CA THR A 80 5.58 9.56 8.01
C THR A 80 5.92 9.91 6.56
N GLY A 81 5.41 11.03 6.07
CA GLY A 81 5.62 11.41 4.68
C GLY A 81 4.65 12.46 4.18
N ALA A 82 4.31 12.35 2.90
CA ALA A 82 3.30 13.16 2.25
C ALA A 82 2.09 12.28 1.90
N ASP A 83 0.90 12.87 1.98
CA ASP A 83 -0.34 12.21 1.61
C ASP A 83 -1.23 13.17 0.82
N ILE A 84 -1.99 12.62 -0.12
CA ILE A 84 -2.92 13.37 -0.95
C ILE A 84 -4.12 12.48 -1.27
N VAL A 85 -5.31 13.05 -1.13
CA VAL A 85 -6.58 12.37 -1.40
C VAL A 85 -7.28 13.07 -2.55
N TYR A 86 -7.69 12.30 -3.54
CA TYR A 86 -8.39 12.76 -4.73
C TYR A 86 -9.81 12.21 -4.79
N ALA A 87 -10.78 13.06 -5.09
CA ALA A 87 -12.10 12.62 -5.55
C ALA A 87 -12.02 12.27 -7.04
N LEU A 88 -12.48 11.07 -7.38
CA LEU A 88 -12.50 10.54 -8.75
C LEU A 88 -13.90 10.61 -9.41
N GLY A 89 -14.92 10.94 -8.63
CA GLY A 89 -16.33 10.86 -9.02
C GLY A 89 -16.95 9.50 -8.71
N ASN A 90 -18.29 9.43 -8.78
CA ASN A 90 -19.08 8.23 -8.44
C ASN A 90 -18.75 7.67 -7.05
N ASP A 91 -18.58 8.57 -6.08
CA ASP A 91 -18.23 8.26 -4.69
C ASP A 91 -16.93 7.43 -4.48
N ASN A 92 -16.02 7.52 -5.47
CA ASN A 92 -14.70 6.92 -5.40
C ASN A 92 -13.65 7.97 -5.04
N PHE A 93 -12.72 7.58 -4.16
CA PHE A 93 -11.60 8.42 -3.78
C PHE A 93 -10.29 7.63 -3.86
N LEU A 94 -9.19 8.35 -4.03
CA LEU A 94 -7.86 7.77 -4.16
C LEU A 94 -6.91 8.51 -3.23
N GLN A 95 -6.34 7.78 -2.28
CA GLN A 95 -5.29 8.29 -1.42
C GLN A 95 -3.94 7.81 -1.95
N CYS A 96 -2.99 8.73 -2.09
CA CYS A 96 -1.63 8.44 -2.52
C CYS A 96 -0.66 8.88 -1.42
N TYR A 97 -0.23 7.91 -0.63
CA TYR A 97 0.76 8.11 0.40
C TYR A 97 2.18 7.85 -0.15
N CYS A 98 3.09 8.79 0.13
CA CYS A 98 4.51 8.64 -0.16
C CYS A 98 5.33 8.87 1.11
N PRO A 99 6.21 7.92 1.48
CA PRO A 99 6.99 8.05 2.69
C PRO A 99 7.99 9.20 2.61
N GLU A 100 8.40 9.69 3.76
CA GLU A 100 9.43 10.71 3.89
C GLU A 100 10.78 10.20 3.35
N MET A 101 11.10 8.94 3.61
CA MET A 101 12.29 8.25 3.10
C MET A 101 11.91 7.10 2.18
N GLY A 102 12.63 6.97 1.06
CA GLY A 102 12.39 5.95 0.04
C GLY A 102 11.51 6.44 -1.11
N THR A 103 11.27 5.55 -2.08
CA THR A 103 10.52 5.85 -3.31
C THR A 103 9.26 5.00 -3.46
N VAL A 104 8.96 4.13 -2.49
CA VAL A 104 7.84 3.19 -2.57
C VAL A 104 6.73 3.65 -1.64
N GLY A 105 5.59 4.00 -2.22
CA GLY A 105 4.39 4.46 -1.50
C GLY A 105 3.29 3.41 -1.42
N ILE A 106 2.15 3.88 -0.91
CA ILE A 106 0.91 3.10 -0.79
C ILE A 106 -0.21 3.88 -1.47
N GLN A 107 -0.95 3.20 -2.33
CA GLN A 107 -2.22 3.68 -2.85
C GLN A 107 -3.35 3.07 -2.02
N VAL A 108 -4.32 3.86 -1.62
CA VAL A 108 -5.56 3.38 -1.00
C VAL A 108 -6.72 3.78 -1.88
N ASN A 109 -7.47 2.77 -2.33
CA ASN A 109 -8.71 2.95 -3.05
C ASN A 109 -9.82 3.08 -2.01
N TRP A 110 -10.64 4.12 -2.12
CA TRP A 110 -11.73 4.41 -1.21
C TRP A 110 -13.05 4.38 -1.96
N LEU A 111 -14.03 3.74 -1.35
CA LEU A 111 -15.37 3.59 -1.90
C LEU A 111 -16.40 3.96 -0.84
N SER A 112 -17.23 4.97 -1.08
CA SER A 112 -18.38 5.24 -0.21
C SER A 112 -19.34 4.04 -0.20
N THR A 113 -19.87 3.71 0.97
CA THR A 113 -20.87 2.65 1.09
C THR A 113 -22.30 3.14 0.86
N GLY A 114 -22.53 4.45 0.68
CA GLY A 114 -23.88 5.04 0.64
C GLY A 114 -24.78 4.46 -0.45
N ASN A 115 -24.19 4.01 -1.57
CA ASN A 115 -24.89 3.43 -2.71
C ASN A 115 -24.74 1.90 -2.82
N LEU A 116 -24.11 1.24 -1.84
CA LEU A 116 -23.90 -0.20 -1.84
C LEU A 116 -24.95 -0.91 -0.99
N THR A 117 -25.39 -2.07 -1.45
CA THR A 117 -26.18 -3.01 -0.65
C THR A 117 -25.31 -3.72 0.38
N SER A 118 -25.91 -4.23 1.46
CA SER A 118 -25.18 -5.03 2.46
C SER A 118 -24.50 -6.26 1.84
N GLU A 119 -25.13 -6.90 0.83
CA GLU A 119 -24.54 -8.03 0.13
C GLU A 119 -23.28 -7.66 -0.66
N GLU A 120 -23.25 -6.47 -1.29
CA GLU A 120 -22.07 -5.97 -1.99
C GLU A 120 -20.94 -5.62 -1.01
N ILE A 121 -21.27 -4.98 0.11
CA ILE A 121 -20.32 -4.69 1.19
C ILE A 121 -19.68 -5.98 1.69
N ASP A 122 -20.49 -6.98 2.04
CA ASP A 122 -20.01 -8.27 2.54
C ASP A 122 -19.09 -8.98 1.52
N LYS A 123 -19.45 -8.94 0.23
CA LYS A 123 -18.61 -9.49 -0.84
C LYS A 123 -17.27 -8.76 -0.93
N LEU A 124 -17.27 -7.43 -0.93
CA LEU A 124 -16.03 -6.65 -0.99
C LEU A 124 -15.13 -6.94 0.22
N ILE A 125 -15.70 -7.04 1.42
CA ILE A 125 -14.97 -7.43 2.63
C ILE A 125 -14.36 -8.83 2.48
N GLN A 126 -15.12 -9.81 1.95
CA GLN A 126 -14.60 -11.15 1.65
C GLN A 126 -13.45 -11.13 0.62
N HIS A 127 -13.39 -10.11 -0.24
CA HIS A 127 -12.31 -9.86 -1.19
C HIS A 127 -11.15 -9.01 -0.63
N GLY A 128 -11.17 -8.72 0.67
CA GLY A 128 -10.07 -8.06 1.37
C GLY A 128 -10.20 -6.53 1.44
N TRP A 129 -11.37 -5.97 1.18
CA TRP A 129 -11.67 -4.57 1.50
C TRP A 129 -11.89 -4.42 3.01
N TYR A 130 -11.45 -3.29 3.56
CA TYR A 130 -11.63 -2.94 4.97
C TYR A 130 -12.74 -1.91 5.11
N GLN A 131 -13.61 -2.08 6.08
CA GLN A 131 -14.64 -1.08 6.38
C GLN A 131 -14.10 -0.03 7.36
N ILE A 132 -14.30 1.23 7.01
CA ILE A 132 -13.98 2.39 7.83
C ILE A 132 -15.30 3.09 8.17
N PRO A 133 -15.66 3.25 9.45
CA PRO A 133 -16.95 3.80 9.84
C PRO A 133 -17.07 5.31 9.61
N ASN A 134 -15.95 6.02 9.49
CA ASN A 134 -15.90 7.47 9.34
C ASN A 134 -14.66 7.89 8.53
N GLY A 135 -14.86 8.55 7.39
CA GLY A 135 -13.77 9.04 6.52
C GLY A 135 -13.16 10.41 6.91
N ALA A 136 -13.69 11.10 7.93
CA ALA A 136 -13.29 12.47 8.25
C ALA A 136 -11.80 12.62 8.60
N ASP A 137 -11.20 11.59 9.21
CA ASP A 137 -9.77 11.60 9.56
C ASP A 137 -8.85 11.65 8.33
N TRP A 138 -9.38 11.30 7.14
CA TRP A 138 -8.68 11.38 5.85
C TRP A 138 -9.13 12.57 4.99
N GLY A 139 -9.89 13.50 5.56
CA GLY A 139 -10.44 14.66 4.85
C GLY A 139 -11.59 14.32 3.90
N LEU A 140 -12.23 13.15 4.08
CA LEU A 140 -13.47 12.78 3.40
C LEU A 140 -14.70 13.20 4.22
N ALA A 141 -15.90 12.94 3.70
CA ALA A 141 -17.12 13.15 4.46
C ALA A 141 -17.16 12.21 5.69
N ALA A 142 -17.91 12.60 6.72
CA ALA A 142 -18.06 11.82 7.96
C ALA A 142 -19.06 10.66 7.77
N GLU A 143 -18.78 9.79 6.80
CA GLU A 143 -19.61 8.66 6.38
C GLU A 143 -18.78 7.37 6.36
N PRO A 144 -19.42 6.19 6.25
CA PRO A 144 -18.70 4.93 6.13
C PRO A 144 -18.15 4.70 4.71
N TYR A 145 -16.96 4.09 4.65
CA TYR A 145 -16.24 3.75 3.43
C TYR A 145 -15.73 2.31 3.47
N LEU A 146 -15.49 1.75 2.29
CA LEU A 146 -14.65 0.58 2.10
C LEU A 146 -13.31 1.02 1.51
N THR A 147 -12.22 0.43 1.99
CA THR A 147 -10.87 0.74 1.55
C THR A 147 -10.11 -0.49 1.09
N TYR A 148 -9.27 -0.33 0.08
CA TYR A 148 -8.38 -1.38 -0.41
C TYR A 148 -6.99 -0.84 -0.66
N ASN A 149 -5.99 -1.45 -0.02
CA ASN A 149 -4.61 -0.99 -0.09
C ASN A 149 -3.86 -1.69 -1.21
N ILE A 150 -3.24 -0.90 -2.08
CA ILE A 150 -2.32 -1.33 -3.12
C ILE A 150 -0.94 -0.80 -2.76
N SER A 151 -0.10 -1.69 -2.23
CA SER A 151 1.29 -1.36 -1.95
C SER A 151 2.12 -1.31 -3.23
N ARG A 152 3.26 -0.61 -3.19
CA ARG A 152 4.27 -0.55 -4.26
C ARG A 152 3.95 0.42 -5.40
N ILE A 153 3.35 1.56 -5.10
CA ILE A 153 3.34 2.68 -6.04
C ILE A 153 4.71 3.38 -6.03
N MET A 154 5.17 3.87 -7.18
CA MET A 154 6.39 4.67 -7.24
C MET A 154 6.09 6.14 -6.98
N CYS A 155 6.77 6.67 -5.98
CA CYS A 155 6.71 8.05 -5.56
C CYS A 155 7.73 8.89 -6.31
N VAL A 156 7.24 9.90 -7.02
CA VAL A 156 8.03 11.03 -7.51
C VAL A 156 7.75 12.22 -6.61
N ARG A 157 8.62 12.47 -5.63
CA ARG A 157 8.52 13.65 -4.77
C ARG A 157 8.97 14.92 -5.54
N PRO A 158 8.37 16.09 -5.26
CA PRO A 158 7.24 16.30 -4.32
C PRO A 158 5.90 15.90 -4.95
N LEU A 159 4.98 15.35 -4.13
CA LEU A 159 3.59 15.09 -4.51
C LEU A 159 2.75 16.38 -4.62
N ALA A 160 3.34 17.52 -4.98
CA ALA A 160 2.62 18.78 -5.02
C ALA A 160 1.65 18.80 -6.22
N PRO A 161 0.33 18.90 -6.00
CA PRO A 161 -0.60 19.12 -7.09
C PRO A 161 -0.31 20.48 -7.75
N ARG A 162 -0.34 20.53 -9.08
CA ARG A 162 -0.13 21.78 -9.82
C ARG A 162 -1.20 22.80 -9.44
N GLY A 163 -0.77 23.97 -8.95
CA GLY A 163 -1.66 25.10 -8.64
C GLY A 163 -2.23 25.12 -7.22
N TRP A 164 -1.78 24.24 -6.32
CA TRP A 164 -2.14 24.32 -4.90
C TRP A 164 -1.25 25.33 -4.18
N HIS A 165 -1.85 26.41 -3.70
CA HIS A 165 -1.30 27.32 -2.71
C HIS A 165 -2.25 27.28 -1.51
N GLN A 166 -1.74 26.86 -0.35
CA GLN A 166 -2.47 26.88 0.91
C GLN A 166 -2.74 28.32 1.36
#